data_AF-A0A2N5WWC6-F1
#
_entry.id   AF-A0A2N5WWC6-F1
#
_cell.length_a   1.000
_cell.length_b   1.000
_cell.length_c   1.000
_cell.angle_alpha   90.00
_cell.angle_beta   90.00
_cell.angle_gamma   90.00
#
_symmetry.space_group_name_H-M   'P 1'
#
loop_
_entity.id
_entity.type
_entity.pdbx_description
1 polymer ?
#
loop_
_entity_poly.entity_id
_entity_poly.type
_entity_poly.pdbx_seq_one_letter_code
_entity_poly.pdbx_strand_id
1 'polypeptide(L)'
;MTGDTFHLRSGGRLSTTAGEGPSSETLASAGGANHDGTPHRPLVLQAENVDGTLRPGEATDFRFWVDAGTAVGVGQQARVSYDLTGDGTFERVETFRYFASDPVPGHEEYAGSRSGLHSASGSLGDLDGGTIRVEIWNAIGDAPSTVQVETGSVLTVPFG
;
A
#
# COMPACT_ATOMS: atom_id res chain seq x y z
N MET A 1 8.12 7.63 15.79
CA MET A 1 8.89 7.30 14.55
C MET A 1 8.65 8.44 13.60
N THR A 2 9.68 9.01 12.97
CA THR A 2 9.52 10.14 12.04
C THR A 2 10.07 9.82 10.67
N GLY A 3 9.50 10.43 9.63
CA GLY A 3 9.89 10.26 8.23
C GLY A 3 8.68 10.26 7.30
N ASP A 4 8.91 10.59 6.03
CA ASP A 4 7.86 10.69 5.02
C ASP A 4 7.84 9.50 4.06
N THR A 5 8.89 8.67 4.06
CA THR A 5 9.04 7.55 3.15
C THR A 5 9.18 6.25 3.95
N PHE A 6 8.33 5.29 3.63
CA PHE A 6 8.24 3.99 4.28
C PHE A 6 8.46 2.87 3.26
N HIS A 7 9.41 2.01 3.54
CA HIS A 7 9.63 0.78 2.80
C HIS A 7 8.69 -0.30 3.29
N LEU A 8 8.11 -1.07 2.37
CA LEU A 8 7.40 -2.30 2.71
C LEU A 8 8.43 -3.33 3.20
N ARG A 9 8.17 -3.96 4.34
CA ARG A 9 9.05 -4.96 4.96
C ARG A 9 8.32 -6.26 5.16
N SER A 10 9.05 -7.36 4.99
CA SER A 10 8.51 -8.69 5.28
C SER A 10 7.98 -8.81 6.70
N GLY A 11 6.95 -9.64 6.87
CA GLY A 11 6.26 -9.81 8.14
C GLY A 11 5.32 -8.66 8.51
N GLY A 12 4.78 -7.95 7.51
CA GLY A 12 3.69 -7.00 7.68
C GLY A 12 4.10 -5.67 8.31
N ARG A 13 5.31 -5.17 8.02
CA ARG A 13 5.83 -3.93 8.61
C ARG A 13 6.06 -2.85 7.56
N LEU A 14 5.87 -1.60 7.96
CA LEU A 14 6.41 -0.43 7.27
C LEU A 14 7.61 0.09 8.08
N SER A 15 8.65 0.56 7.40
CA SER A 15 9.86 1.09 8.05
C SER A 15 10.46 2.23 7.24
N THR A 16 10.97 3.25 7.93
CA THR A 16 11.73 4.33 7.28
C THR A 16 13.13 3.90 6.82
N THR A 17 13.52 2.65 7.13
CA THR A 17 14.77 2.05 6.66
C THR A 17 14.48 0.85 5.75
N ALA A 18 15.08 0.89 4.56
CA ALA A 18 15.06 -0.20 3.60
C ALA A 18 15.65 -1.50 4.19
N GLY A 19 15.26 -2.62 3.60
CA GLY A 19 15.81 -3.93 3.95
C GLY A 19 17.09 -4.29 3.23
N GLU A 20 17.53 -5.53 3.45
CA GLU A 20 18.67 -6.09 2.74
C GLU A 20 18.19 -6.88 1.52
N GLY A 21 18.66 -6.48 0.33
CA GLY A 21 18.37 -7.17 -0.93
C GLY A 21 16.91 -7.07 -1.42
N PRO A 22 16.62 -7.59 -2.61
CA PRO A 22 15.26 -7.73 -3.12
C PRO A 22 14.58 -8.97 -2.51
N SER A 23 13.33 -8.80 -2.10
CA SER A 23 12.44 -9.89 -1.67
C SER A 23 11.01 -9.55 -2.09
N SER A 24 10.08 -10.52 -2.03
CA SER A 24 8.67 -10.31 -2.37
C SER A 24 7.75 -11.01 -1.37
N GLU A 25 6.56 -10.44 -1.18
CA GLU A 25 5.45 -11.04 -0.45
C GLU A 25 4.36 -11.48 -1.42
N THR A 26 3.62 -12.53 -1.06
CA THR A 26 2.52 -13.04 -1.89
C THR A 26 1.23 -12.26 -1.61
N LEU A 27 0.54 -11.86 -2.67
CA LEU A 27 -0.82 -11.36 -2.62
C LEU A 27 -1.78 -12.51 -2.96
N ALA A 28 -2.77 -12.73 -2.11
CA ALA A 28 -3.77 -13.77 -2.33
C ALA A 28 -4.58 -13.53 -3.61
N SER A 29 -5.05 -14.60 -4.24
CA SER A 29 -5.98 -14.55 -5.37
C SER A 29 -7.27 -13.79 -5.00
N ALA A 30 -7.93 -13.13 -5.95
CA ALA A 30 -9.29 -12.60 -5.77
C ALA A 30 -10.37 -13.70 -5.85
N GLY A 31 -9.98 -14.94 -6.21
CA GLY A 31 -10.85 -16.11 -6.32
C GLY A 31 -11.82 -16.01 -7.50
N GLY A 32 -11.44 -15.31 -8.56
CA GLY A 32 -12.28 -15.08 -9.74
C GLY A 32 -13.42 -14.08 -9.52
N ALA A 33 -13.47 -13.41 -8.36
CA ALA A 33 -14.45 -12.38 -8.04
C ALA A 33 -13.87 -10.96 -8.16
N ASN A 34 -14.76 -9.97 -8.17
CA ASN A 34 -14.39 -8.56 -8.16
C ASN A 34 -14.51 -7.99 -6.74
N HIS A 35 -13.40 -7.48 -6.22
CA HIS A 35 -13.25 -6.81 -4.93
C HIS A 35 -12.68 -5.39 -5.11
N ASP A 36 -12.97 -4.73 -6.23
CA ASP A 36 -12.58 -3.34 -6.48
C ASP A 36 -13.15 -2.43 -5.37
N GLY A 37 -12.25 -1.65 -4.77
CA GLY A 37 -12.55 -0.71 -3.69
C GLY A 37 -12.72 -1.36 -2.31
N THR A 38 -12.73 -2.69 -2.20
CA THR A 38 -12.94 -3.41 -0.92
C THR A 38 -11.83 -4.43 -0.70
N PRO A 39 -10.96 -4.28 0.32
CA PRO A 39 -9.89 -5.25 0.57
C PRO A 39 -10.40 -6.68 0.72
N HIS A 40 -9.75 -7.60 0.01
CA HIS A 40 -10.04 -9.03 0.08
C HIS A 40 -8.76 -9.80 0.36
N ARG A 41 -8.65 -10.39 1.56
CA ARG A 41 -7.44 -11.09 2.04
C ARG A 41 -6.15 -10.27 1.80
N PRO A 42 -6.11 -8.99 2.22
CA PRO A 42 -4.98 -8.13 1.91
C PRO A 42 -3.71 -8.58 2.63
N LEU A 43 -2.57 -8.35 2.00
CA LEU A 43 -1.32 -8.15 2.72
C LEU A 43 -1.44 -6.84 3.50
N VAL A 44 -1.30 -6.92 4.82
CA VAL A 44 -1.37 -5.76 5.72
C VAL A 44 0.05 -5.41 6.17
N LEU A 45 0.46 -4.17 5.96
CA LEU A 45 1.71 -3.63 6.47
C LEU A 45 1.42 -2.39 7.32
N GLN A 46 2.07 -2.25 8.47
CA GLN A 46 1.87 -1.08 9.32
C GLN A 46 3.13 -0.56 9.98
N ALA A 47 3.14 0.75 10.25
CA ALA A 47 4.04 1.41 11.18
C ALA A 47 3.19 2.06 12.27
N GLU A 48 3.59 1.84 13.53
CA GLU A 48 2.92 2.35 14.73
C GLU A 48 3.83 3.35 15.43
N ASN A 49 3.25 4.14 16.35
CA ASN A 49 3.95 5.20 17.06
C ASN A 49 4.62 6.17 16.08
N VAL A 50 3.91 6.56 15.02
CA VAL A 50 4.41 7.49 14.00
C VAL A 50 4.02 8.90 14.39
N ASP A 51 4.99 9.81 14.29
CA ASP A 51 4.83 11.23 14.60
C ASP A 51 5.17 12.04 13.35
N GLY A 52 4.41 13.09 13.07
CA GLY A 52 4.70 13.98 11.95
C GLY A 52 3.66 15.08 11.75
N THR A 53 4.12 16.26 11.34
CA THR A 53 3.22 17.38 11.03
C THR A 53 2.72 17.24 9.59
N LEU A 54 1.42 17.44 9.35
CA LEU A 54 0.86 17.45 8.01
C LEU A 54 1.50 18.56 7.18
N ARG A 55 2.08 18.20 6.02
CA ARG A 55 2.65 19.16 5.07
C ARG A 55 1.57 19.67 4.12
N PRO A 56 1.26 20.98 4.13
CA PRO A 56 0.20 21.54 3.29
C PRO A 56 0.47 21.33 1.80
N GLY A 57 -0.53 20.80 1.08
CA GLY A 57 -0.46 20.60 -0.36
C GLY A 57 0.23 19.31 -0.81
N GLU A 58 0.76 18.52 0.12
CA GLU A 58 1.26 17.18 -0.17
C GLU A 58 0.15 16.13 -0.06
N ALA A 59 0.37 15.00 -0.71
CA ALA A 59 -0.57 13.89 -0.76
C ALA A 59 0.16 12.57 -0.56
N THR A 60 -0.59 11.55 -0.16
CA THR A 60 -0.13 10.17 -0.19
C THR A 60 0.22 9.75 -1.62
N ASP A 61 1.40 9.15 -1.78
CA ASP A 61 1.78 8.48 -3.01
C ASP A 61 2.51 7.17 -2.66
N PHE A 62 2.68 6.31 -3.65
CA PHE A 62 3.49 5.11 -3.50
C PHE A 62 4.03 4.67 -4.85
N ARG A 63 5.07 3.84 -4.77
CA ARG A 63 5.55 3.02 -5.87
C ARG A 63 5.69 1.59 -5.37
N PHE A 64 4.79 0.72 -5.81
CA PHE A 64 4.80 -0.70 -5.50
C PHE A 64 5.17 -1.48 -6.75
N TRP A 65 6.16 -2.37 -6.62
CA TRP A 65 6.57 -3.24 -7.71
C TRP A 65 5.80 -4.55 -7.62
N VAL A 66 4.86 -4.77 -8.52
CA VAL A 66 3.95 -5.92 -8.52
C VAL A 66 4.24 -6.84 -9.70
N ASP A 67 3.96 -8.13 -9.56
CA ASP A 67 4.19 -9.13 -10.60
C ASP A 67 3.09 -10.21 -10.54
N ALA A 68 2.30 -10.35 -11.61
CA ALA A 68 1.27 -11.38 -11.76
C ALA A 68 1.79 -12.70 -12.35
N GLY A 69 3.08 -12.79 -12.65
CA GLY A 69 3.70 -13.92 -13.30
C GLY A 69 3.12 -14.12 -14.69
N THR A 70 2.49 -15.27 -14.92
CA THR A 70 1.82 -15.60 -16.19
C THR A 70 0.29 -15.51 -16.10
N ALA A 71 -0.24 -15.01 -14.98
CA ALA A 71 -1.67 -15.03 -14.71
C ALA A 71 -2.41 -13.87 -15.38
N VAL A 72 -3.35 -14.22 -16.24
CA VAL A 72 -4.19 -13.24 -16.96
C VAL A 72 -5.24 -12.64 -16.03
N GLY A 73 -5.48 -11.34 -16.16
CA GLY A 73 -6.61 -10.66 -15.52
C GLY A 73 -6.45 -10.47 -14.01
N VAL A 74 -5.21 -10.42 -13.52
CA VAL A 74 -4.91 -10.06 -12.13
C VAL A 74 -4.73 -8.54 -12.04
N GLY A 75 -5.32 -7.92 -11.02
CA GLY A 75 -5.14 -6.49 -10.78
C GLY A 75 -4.96 -6.20 -9.30
N GLN A 76 -3.85 -5.55 -8.94
CA GLN A 76 -3.51 -5.20 -7.57
C GLN A 76 -4.12 -3.84 -7.19
N GLN A 77 -4.60 -3.72 -5.96
CA GLN A 77 -5.16 -2.49 -5.42
C GLN A 77 -4.57 -2.21 -4.05
N ALA A 78 -4.42 -0.92 -3.73
CA ALA A 78 -3.89 -0.47 -2.46
C ALA A 78 -4.87 0.45 -1.71
N ARG A 79 -4.85 0.33 -0.39
CA ARG A 79 -5.50 1.24 0.55
C ARG A 79 -4.49 1.70 1.59
N VAL A 80 -4.46 3.00 1.83
CA VAL A 80 -3.65 3.62 2.89
C VAL A 80 -4.59 4.21 3.93
N SER A 81 -4.39 3.85 5.19
CA SER A 81 -5.20 4.31 6.31
C SER A 81 -4.31 4.93 7.39
N TYR A 82 -4.76 6.05 7.96
CA TYR A 82 -4.06 6.80 8.99
C TYR A 82 -4.93 6.88 10.24
N ASP A 83 -4.42 6.31 11.31
CA ASP A 83 -4.83 6.54 12.68
C ASP A 83 -3.94 7.66 13.17
N LEU A 84 -4.48 8.86 13.25
CA LEU A 84 -3.73 10.08 13.51
C LEU A 84 -3.33 10.20 14.98
N THR A 85 -4.05 9.54 15.89
CA THR A 85 -3.91 9.71 17.35
C THR A 85 -3.41 8.47 18.09
N GLY A 86 -3.27 7.34 17.39
CA GLY A 86 -2.83 6.07 17.96
C GLY A 86 -3.92 5.34 18.75
N ASP A 87 -5.19 5.67 18.57
CA ASP A 87 -6.31 5.11 19.34
C ASP A 87 -6.88 3.82 18.75
N GLY A 88 -6.36 3.40 17.59
CA GLY A 88 -6.78 2.21 16.87
C GLY A 88 -7.94 2.42 15.89
N THR A 89 -8.43 3.66 15.73
CA THR A 89 -9.39 4.05 14.69
C THR A 89 -8.70 4.83 13.58
N PHE A 90 -9.24 4.77 12.35
CA PHE A 90 -8.63 5.44 11.19
C PHE A 90 -9.42 6.70 10.82
N GLU A 91 -8.83 7.88 11.04
CA GLU A 91 -9.43 9.17 10.66
C GLU A 91 -9.37 9.42 9.16
N ARG A 92 -8.37 8.88 8.47
CA ARG A 92 -8.20 9.02 7.02
C ARG A 92 -8.05 7.65 6.39
N VAL A 93 -8.85 7.39 5.37
CA VAL A 93 -8.74 6.17 4.56
C VAL A 93 -8.77 6.56 3.09
N GLU A 94 -7.78 6.09 2.34
CA GLU A 94 -7.57 6.37 0.93
C GLU A 94 -7.44 5.06 0.16
N THR A 95 -8.36 4.78 -0.75
CA THR A 95 -8.29 3.62 -1.64
C THR A 95 -7.95 4.10 -3.03
N PHE A 96 -6.94 3.49 -3.65
CA PHE A 96 -6.45 3.84 -4.98
C PHE A 96 -7.09 2.92 -6.02
N ARG A 97 -7.17 3.36 -7.28
CA ARG A 97 -7.65 2.47 -8.35
C ARG A 97 -6.68 1.30 -8.50
N TYR A 98 -7.23 0.13 -8.79
CA TYR A 98 -6.40 -1.04 -9.05
C TYR A 98 -5.55 -0.82 -10.32
N PHE A 99 -4.40 -1.49 -10.36
CA PHE A 99 -3.51 -1.59 -11.50
C PHE A 99 -3.63 -2.99 -12.08
N ALA A 100 -3.99 -3.10 -13.36
CA ALA A 100 -4.01 -4.38 -14.07
C ALA A 100 -2.60 -4.68 -14.57
N SER A 101 -1.94 -5.67 -13.96
CA SER A 101 -0.61 -6.13 -14.34
C SER A 101 -0.67 -7.03 -15.58
N ASP A 102 0.36 -6.93 -16.41
CA ASP A 102 0.58 -7.79 -17.56
C ASP A 102 0.92 -9.23 -17.11
N PRO A 103 0.43 -10.27 -17.82
CA PRO A 103 0.74 -11.68 -17.51
C PRO A 103 2.11 -12.09 -18.06
N VAL A 104 3.13 -11.26 -17.81
CA VAL A 104 4.51 -11.50 -18.20
C VAL A 104 5.37 -11.42 -16.93
N PRO A 105 6.18 -12.46 -16.61
CA PRO A 105 7.05 -12.41 -15.45
C PRO A 105 7.98 -11.20 -15.50
N GLY A 106 8.01 -10.44 -14.41
CA GLY A 106 8.68 -9.15 -14.35
C GLY A 106 7.90 -8.17 -13.49
N HIS A 107 8.62 -7.33 -12.77
CA HIS A 107 7.99 -6.35 -11.90
C HIS A 107 7.50 -5.14 -12.70
N GLU A 108 6.26 -4.78 -12.46
CA GLU A 108 5.60 -3.60 -13.02
C GLU A 108 5.36 -2.55 -11.94
N GLU A 109 5.38 -1.29 -12.36
CA GLU A 109 5.21 -0.15 -11.45
C GLU A 109 3.73 0.16 -11.23
N TYR A 110 3.23 -0.17 -10.05
CA TYR A 110 1.96 0.37 -9.54
C TYR A 110 2.24 1.64 -8.74
N ALA A 111 1.89 2.80 -9.32
CA ALA A 111 2.10 4.10 -8.69
C ALA A 111 0.77 4.78 -8.32
N GLY A 112 0.68 5.29 -7.08
CA GLY A 112 -0.53 5.92 -6.55
C GLY A 112 -0.96 7.14 -7.35
N SER A 113 -0.03 8.01 -7.69
CA SER A 113 -0.25 9.21 -8.51
C SER A 113 -0.68 8.90 -9.96
N ARG A 114 -0.25 7.76 -10.52
CA ARG A 114 -0.67 7.33 -11.88
C ARG A 114 -2.07 6.72 -11.86
N SER A 115 -2.38 5.88 -10.88
CA SER A 115 -3.68 5.21 -10.78
C SER A 115 -4.78 6.12 -10.21
N GLY A 116 -4.39 7.03 -9.32
CA GLY A 116 -5.28 7.98 -8.64
C GLY A 116 -6.21 7.34 -7.61
N LEU A 117 -6.88 8.20 -6.83
CA LEU A 117 -7.84 7.78 -5.80
C LEU A 117 -9.09 7.15 -6.42
N HIS A 118 -9.41 5.93 -6.02
CA HIS A 118 -10.72 5.32 -6.22
C HIS A 118 -11.75 5.95 -5.26
N SER A 119 -11.40 6.05 -3.97
CA SER A 119 -12.25 6.65 -2.94
C SER A 119 -11.42 7.17 -1.76
N ALA A 120 -11.98 8.11 -1.02
CA ALA A 120 -11.32 8.68 0.15
C ALA A 120 -12.37 9.09 1.19
N SER A 121 -12.11 8.84 2.47
CA SER A 121 -12.95 9.30 3.58
C SER A 121 -12.13 10.02 4.65
N GLY A 122 -12.82 10.86 5.42
CA GLY A 122 -12.22 11.61 6.52
C GLY A 122 -11.23 12.68 6.06
N SER A 123 -10.30 13.06 6.93
CA SER A 123 -9.38 14.17 6.70
C SER A 123 -8.01 13.88 7.28
N LEU A 124 -6.96 14.37 6.62
CA LEU A 124 -5.61 14.36 7.16
C LEU A 124 -5.50 15.41 8.28
N GLY A 125 -4.64 15.13 9.24
CA GLY A 125 -4.20 15.99 10.33
C GLY A 125 -2.85 15.47 10.82
N ASP A 126 -2.25 16.12 11.81
CA ASP A 126 -0.96 15.68 12.33
C ASP A 126 -1.02 14.24 12.88
N LEU A 127 0.09 13.51 12.72
CA LEU A 127 0.31 12.23 13.37
C LEU A 127 0.96 12.47 14.74
N ASP A 128 0.33 11.98 15.80
CA ASP A 128 0.84 12.00 17.17
C ASP A 128 0.75 10.58 17.74
N GLY A 129 1.88 9.85 17.76
CA GLY A 129 1.89 8.43 18.14
C GLY A 129 1.01 7.52 17.28
N GLY A 130 0.64 7.96 16.08
CA GLY A 130 -0.34 7.32 15.22
C GLY A 130 0.10 6.03 14.52
N THR A 131 -0.81 5.46 13.73
CA THR A 131 -0.57 4.28 12.90
C THR A 131 -0.79 4.58 11.43
N ILE A 132 0.18 4.23 10.59
CA ILE A 132 0.04 4.19 9.14
C ILE A 132 -0.12 2.74 8.73
N ARG A 133 -1.21 2.41 8.03
CA ARG A 133 -1.48 1.08 7.50
C ARG A 133 -1.61 1.11 5.98
N VAL A 134 -0.93 0.18 5.33
CA VAL A 134 -1.12 -0.15 3.91
C VAL A 134 -1.74 -1.53 3.81
N GLU A 135 -2.79 -1.64 3.02
CA GLU A 135 -3.39 -2.91 2.60
C GLU A 135 -3.23 -3.05 1.09
N ILE A 136 -2.69 -4.19 0.65
CA ILE A 136 -2.52 -4.51 -0.77
C ILE A 136 -3.22 -5.83 -1.05
N TRP A 137 -4.06 -5.87 -2.08
CA TRP A 137 -4.78 -7.09 -2.48
C TRP A 137 -4.90 -7.19 -3.98
N ASN A 138 -5.17 -8.39 -4.48
CA ASN A 138 -5.71 -8.53 -5.83
C ASN A 138 -7.20 -8.18 -5.78
N ALA A 139 -7.60 -7.09 -6.44
CA ALA A 139 -8.99 -6.68 -6.59
C ALA A 139 -9.75 -7.57 -7.59
N ILE A 140 -9.05 -8.12 -8.58
CA ILE A 140 -9.58 -9.04 -9.58
C ILE A 140 -8.58 -10.16 -9.87
N GLY A 141 -9.04 -11.23 -10.53
CA GLY A 141 -8.23 -12.36 -10.97
C GLY A 141 -8.41 -13.63 -10.16
N ASP A 142 -7.94 -14.75 -10.67
CA ASP A 142 -8.07 -16.06 -10.00
C ASP A 142 -6.73 -16.67 -9.55
N ALA A 143 -5.62 -15.96 -9.78
CA ALA A 143 -4.30 -16.38 -9.36
C ALA A 143 -3.72 -15.45 -8.27
N PRO A 144 -2.81 -15.96 -7.42
CA PRO A 144 -1.98 -15.10 -6.59
C PRO A 144 -1.03 -14.26 -7.45
N SER A 145 -0.50 -13.18 -6.88
CA SER A 145 0.57 -12.34 -7.45
C SER A 145 1.59 -12.00 -6.36
N THR A 146 2.57 -11.16 -6.68
CA THR A 146 3.56 -10.71 -5.69
C THR A 146 3.72 -9.20 -5.67
N VAL A 147 4.24 -8.70 -4.56
CA VAL A 147 4.73 -7.32 -4.41
C VAL A 147 6.14 -7.36 -3.83
N GLN A 148 7.06 -6.57 -4.37
CA GLN A 148 8.40 -6.45 -3.78
C GLN A 148 8.34 -5.79 -2.41
N VAL A 149 9.20 -6.25 -1.53
CA VAL A 149 9.45 -5.69 -0.20
C VAL A 149 10.96 -5.45 -0.04
N GLU A 150 11.36 -4.95 1.13
CA GLU A 150 12.72 -4.59 1.51
C GLU A 150 13.25 -3.34 0.79
N THR A 151 13.65 -3.46 -0.48
CA THR A 151 14.34 -2.38 -1.23
C THR A 151 13.55 -1.82 -2.41
N GLY A 152 12.52 -2.54 -2.88
CA GLY A 152 11.78 -2.16 -4.09
C GLY A 152 10.66 -1.15 -3.85
N SER A 153 9.69 -1.52 -3.01
CA SER A 153 8.42 -0.81 -2.85
C SER A 153 8.45 0.20 -1.72
N VAL A 154 7.90 1.39 -2.00
CA VAL A 154 7.85 2.51 -1.04
C VAL A 154 6.48 3.17 -1.01
N LEU A 155 6.07 3.60 0.17
CA LEU A 155 4.98 4.52 0.44
C LEU A 155 5.59 5.88 0.80
N THR A 156 5.08 6.96 0.23
CA THR A 156 5.38 8.33 0.64
C THR A 156 4.12 8.97 1.22
N VAL A 157 4.25 9.57 2.40
CA VAL A 157 3.13 10.12 3.17
C VAL A 157 3.30 11.63 3.37
N PRO A 158 2.22 12.41 3.54
CA PRO A 158 2.28 13.86 3.56
C PRO A 158 2.68 14.43 4.93
N PHE A 159 3.63 13.80 5.64
CA PHE A 159 4.02 14.17 7.01
C PHE A 159 5.53 14.35 7.14
N GLY A 160 5.97 15.35 7.91
CA GLY A 160 7.37 15.53 8.29
C GLY A 160 7.61 16.50 9.43
#